data_AF-A0A821Q0H2-F1
#
_entry.id   AF-A0A821Q0H2-F1
#
_cell.length_a   1.000
_cell.length_b   1.000
_cell.length_c   1.000
_cell.angle_alpha   90.00
_cell.angle_beta   90.00
_cell.angle_gamma   90.00
#
_symmetry.space_group_name_H-M   'P 1'
#
loop_
_entity.id
_entity.type
_entity.pdbx_description
1 polymer ?
#
loop_
_entity_poly.entity_id
_entity_poly.type
_entity_poly.pdbx_seq_one_letter_code
_entity_poly.pdbx_strand_id
1 'polypeptide(L)'
;NYALIAPRNNQLTLTFRIVNLSTSQLIFASVRLLMIRQRRTLEGEIIPHQIYDMELTHLRNGQLFFPRPTIVEHIINSRSPLYGIQQLTLAKEHFEIIAIM
;
A
#
# COMPACT_ATOMS: atom_id res chain seq x y z
N ASN A 1 9.13 9.82 8.35
CA ASN A 1 7.88 9.07 8.07
C ASN A 1 8.27 7.77 7.38
N TYR A 2 7.89 6.63 7.96
CA TYR A 2 8.26 5.30 7.46
C TYR A 2 7.03 4.40 7.42
N ALA A 3 7.03 3.46 6.48
CA ALA A 3 6.14 2.29 6.50
C ALA A 3 6.92 1.07 7.02
N LEU A 4 6.20 0.09 7.55
CA LEU A 4 6.77 -1.11 8.14
C LEU A 4 6.27 -2.34 7.38
N ILE A 5 7.15 -3.31 7.15
CA ILE A 5 6.76 -4.65 6.71
C ILE A 5 7.01 -5.60 7.87
N ALA A 6 5.94 -6.22 8.38
CA ALA A 6 6.02 -7.14 9.51
C ALA A 6 4.87 -8.16 9.47
N PRO A 7 5.01 -9.32 10.13
CA PRO A 7 3.90 -10.23 10.36
C PRO A 7 2.87 -9.61 11.33
N ARG A 8 1.58 -9.70 10.98
CA ARG A 8 0.44 -9.39 11.85
C ARG A 8 -0.66 -10.43 11.62
N ASN A 9 -1.17 -11.04 12.70
CA ASN A 9 -2.20 -12.09 12.63
C ASN A 9 -1.85 -13.23 11.63
N ASN A 10 -0.59 -13.68 11.66
CA ASN A 10 -0.04 -14.71 10.75
C ASN A 10 -0.03 -14.33 9.26
N GLN A 11 -0.11 -13.04 8.92
CA GLN A 11 0.00 -12.54 7.56
C GLN A 11 1.10 -11.49 7.48
N LEU A 12 1.88 -11.49 6.40
CA LEU A 12 2.86 -10.43 6.16
C LEU A 12 2.13 -9.18 5.68
N THR A 13 2.33 -8.04 6.33
CA THR A 13 1.64 -6.79 6.02
C THR A 13 2.61 -5.64 5.80
N LEU A 14 2.32 -4.80 4.81
CA LEU A 14 2.85 -3.43 4.74
C LEU A 14 1.91 -2.52 5.53
N THR A 15 2.46 -1.79 6.49
CA THR A 15 1.69 -1.03 7.47
C THR A 15 2.21 0.41 7.54
N PHE A 16 1.31 1.39 7.51
CA PHE A 16 1.67 2.80 7.66
C PHE A 16 0.57 3.56 8.42
N ARG A 17 0.92 4.76 8.90
CA ARG A 17 0.03 5.61 9.67
C ARG A 17 -0.53 6.70 8.80
N ILE A 18 -1.84 6.89 8.88
CA ILE A 18 -2.54 8.06 8.35
C ILE A 18 -3.06 8.90 9.51
N VAL A 19 -3.22 10.19 9.27
CA VAL A 19 -3.71 11.14 10.29
C VAL A 19 -4.72 12.06 9.63
N ASN A 20 -5.88 12.21 10.27
CA ASN A 20 -6.77 13.31 9.94
C ASN A 20 -6.23 14.59 10.58
N LEU A 21 -5.78 15.52 9.75
CA LEU A 21 -5.32 16.84 10.19
C LEU A 21 -6.46 17.88 10.22
N SER A 22 -7.65 17.53 9.72
CA SER A 22 -8.83 18.40 9.78
C SER A 22 -9.38 18.46 11.20
N THR A 23 -9.88 19.63 11.60
CA THR A 23 -10.57 19.86 12.88
C THR A 23 -11.97 19.23 12.95
N SER A 24 -12.50 18.71 11.83
CA SER A 24 -13.81 18.03 11.80
C SER A 24 -13.71 16.56 12.24
N GLN A 25 -14.66 16.14 13.09
CA GLN A 25 -14.66 14.83 13.77
C GLN A 25 -15.06 13.63 12.90
N LEU A 26 -15.58 13.85 11.69
CA LEU A 26 -16.08 12.77 10.83
C LEU A 26 -15.70 13.02 9.37
N ILE A 27 -14.74 12.25 8.87
CA ILE A 27 -14.43 12.20 7.44
C ILE A 27 -14.30 10.74 7.05
N PHE A 28 -15.22 10.27 6.22
CA PHE A 28 -14.98 9.10 5.40
C PHE A 28 -14.02 9.55 4.29
N ALA A 29 -12.77 9.08 4.33
CA ALA A 29 -11.85 9.35 3.24
C ALA A 29 -11.68 8.11 2.37
N SER A 30 -11.59 8.33 1.05
CA SER A 30 -11.23 7.31 0.10
C SER A 30 -9.71 7.21 0.10
N VAL A 31 -9.18 6.20 0.78
CA VAL A 31 -7.74 5.97 0.80
C VAL A 31 -7.40 4.96 -0.28
N ARG A 32 -6.53 5.34 -1.21
CA ARG A 32 -5.96 4.43 -2.22
C ARG A 32 -4.47 4.28 -1.99
N LEU A 33 -3.98 3.05 -2.15
CA LEU A 33 -2.57 2.74 -2.12
C LEU A 33 -2.17 2.22 -3.50
N LEU A 34 -1.16 2.83 -4.10
CA LEU A 34 -0.67 2.52 -5.43
C LEU A 34 0.81 2.17 -5.36
N MET A 35 1.23 1.12 -6.05
CA MET A 35 2.65 0.87 -6.33
C MET A 35 2.97 1.24 -7.77
N ILE A 36 4.04 1.99 -7.96
CA ILE A 36 4.58 2.33 -9.29
C ILE A 36 5.90 1.61 -9.46
N ARG A 37 6.04 0.83 -10.54
CA ARG A 37 7.26 0.09 -10.87
C ARG A 37 7.41 -0.08 -12.38
N GLN A 38 8.66 -0.20 -12.85
CA GLN A 38 8.91 -0.62 -14.23
C GLN A 38 8.51 -2.09 -14.44
N ARG A 39 7.72 -2.37 -15.48
CA ARG A 39 7.33 -3.72 -15.88
C ARG A 39 7.81 -4.01 -17.29
N ARG A 40 8.35 -5.20 -17.53
CA ARG A 40 8.55 -5.73 -18.89
C ARG A 40 7.40 -6.68 -19.24
N THR A 41 6.79 -6.52 -20.41
CA THR A 41 5.75 -7.43 -20.90
C THR A 41 6.35 -8.70 -21.51
N LEU A 42 5.51 -9.68 -21.84
CA LEU A 42 5.96 -10.94 -22.45
C LEU A 42 6.47 -10.72 -23.87
N GLU A 43 5.95 -9.73 -24.56
CA GLU A 43 6.33 -9.29 -25.91
C GLU A 43 7.65 -8.49 -25.89
N GLY A 44 8.17 -8.18 -24.70
CA GLY A 44 9.44 -7.51 -24.51
C GLY A 44 9.36 -5.99 -24.34
N GLU A 45 8.17 -5.40 -24.40
CA GLU A 45 7.95 -3.96 -24.16
C GLU A 45 8.32 -3.58 -22.72
N ILE A 46 8.91 -2.40 -22.54
CA ILE A 46 9.23 -1.84 -21.22
C ILE A 46 8.22 -0.74 -20.90
N ILE A 47 7.42 -0.96 -19.86
CA ILE A 47 6.48 0.01 -19.29
C ILE A 47 7.16 0.67 -18.09
N PRO A 48 7.61 1.95 -18.17
CA PRO A 48 8.41 2.57 -17.13
C PRO A 48 7.65 2.83 -15.82
N HIS A 49 6.36 3.17 -15.91
CA HIS A 49 5.52 3.56 -14.76
C HIS A 49 4.25 2.71 -14.68
N GLN A 50 4.40 1.39 -14.61
CA GLN A 50 3.24 0.52 -14.40
C GLN A 50 2.68 0.77 -13.00
N ILE A 51 1.40 1.08 -12.93
CA ILE A 51 0.66 1.33 -11.68
C ILE A 51 -0.06 0.04 -11.27
N TYR A 52 0.03 -0.29 -9.99
CA TYR A 52 -0.66 -1.42 -9.37
C TYR A 52 -1.47 -0.93 -8.18
N ASP A 53 -2.77 -1.20 -8.17
CA ASP A 53 -3.61 -0.98 -6.99
C ASP A 53 -3.23 -1.98 -5.88
N MET A 54 -3.09 -1.46 -4.67
CA MET A 54 -2.78 -2.24 -3.47
C MET A 54 -3.99 -2.22 -2.53
N GLU A 55 -4.58 -3.39 -2.32
CA GLU A 55 -5.78 -3.56 -1.49
C GLU A 55 -5.48 -3.23 -0.02
N LEU A 56 -6.16 -2.22 0.54
CA LEU A 56 -6.08 -1.90 1.97
C LEU A 56 -7.11 -2.70 2.76
N THR A 57 -6.73 -3.13 3.96
CA THR A 57 -7.63 -3.76 4.91
C THR A 57 -8.53 -2.72 5.57
N HIS A 58 -9.64 -3.20 6.14
CA HIS A 58 -10.56 -2.41 6.98
C HIS A 58 -11.29 -1.25 6.26
N LEU A 59 -11.26 -1.21 4.92
CA LEU A 59 -12.13 -0.33 4.14
C LEU A 59 -13.57 -0.83 4.17
N ARG A 60 -14.52 0.08 4.40
CA ARG A 60 -15.97 -0.17 4.23
C ARG A 60 -16.44 0.60 3.01
N ASN A 61 -16.92 -0.09 1.98
CA ASN A 61 -17.32 0.50 0.70
C ASN A 61 -16.22 1.41 0.09
N GLY A 62 -14.96 0.99 0.20
CA GLY A 62 -13.80 1.77 -0.29
C GLY A 62 -13.40 2.96 0.60
N GLN A 63 -14.08 3.18 1.72
CA GLN A 63 -13.85 4.30 2.61
C GLN A 63 -13.27 3.83 3.94
N LEU A 64 -12.38 4.65 4.50
CA LEU A 64 -11.85 4.45 5.83
C LEU A 64 -12.47 5.45 6.80
N PHE A 65 -12.85 4.96 7.99
CA PHE A 65 -13.31 5.77 9.10
C PHE A 65 -12.19 5.92 10.13
N PHE A 66 -11.63 7.13 10.28
CA PHE A 66 -10.46 7.37 11.15
C PHE A 66 -10.53 8.73 11.87
N PRO A 67 -11.30 8.84 12.97
CA PRO A 67 -11.36 10.07 13.76
C PRO A 67 -10.06 10.38 14.53
N ARG A 68 -9.04 9.51 14.45
CA ARG A 68 -7.73 9.61 15.12
C ARG A 68 -6.64 9.10 14.18
N PRO A 69 -5.33 9.31 14.47
CA PRO A 69 -4.26 8.61 13.79
C PRO A 69 -4.55 7.11 13.70
N THR A 70 -4.66 6.59 12.48
CA THR A 70 -5.06 5.21 12.22
C THR A 70 -3.95 4.50 11.48
N ILE A 71 -3.71 3.26 11.88
CA ILE A 71 -2.81 2.36 11.19
C ILE A 71 -3.61 1.66 10.10
N VAL A 72 -3.14 1.77 8.87
CA VAL A 72 -3.70 1.09 7.70
C VAL A 72 -2.71 0.06 7.20
N GLU A 73 -3.24 -0.98 6.57
CA GLU A 73 -2.45 -2.17 6.22
C GLU A 73 -2.81 -2.66 4.84
N HIS A 74 -1.80 -3.14 4.14
CA HIS A 74 -1.92 -3.93 2.93
C HIS A 74 -1.37 -5.33 3.20
N ILE A 75 -2.19 -6.36 3.00
CA ILE A 75 -1.75 -7.75 3.14
C ILE A 75 -0.93 -8.15 1.91
N ILE A 76 0.30 -8.60 2.13
CA ILE A 76 1.20 -9.10 1.09
C ILE A 76 0.85 -10.58 0.82
N ASN A 77 -0.27 -10.79 0.13
CA ASN A 77 -0.69 -12.10 -0.39
C ASN A 77 -0.28 -12.28 -1.86
N SER A 78 -0.67 -13.38 -2.49
CA SER A 78 -0.34 -13.68 -3.90
C SER A 78 -0.85 -12.67 -4.93
N ARG A 79 -1.80 -11.80 -4.58
CA ARG A 79 -2.31 -10.71 -5.43
C ARG A 79 -1.56 -9.39 -5.23
N SER A 80 -0.73 -9.29 -4.18
CA SER A 80 0.06 -8.09 -3.89
C SER A 80 1.19 -7.92 -4.91
N PRO A 81 1.47 -6.69 -5.38
CA PRO A 81 2.65 -6.43 -6.22
C PRO A 81 3.97 -6.50 -5.43
N LEU A 82 3.91 -6.61 -4.10
CA LEU A 82 5.07 -6.89 -3.24
C LEU A 82 5.32 -8.40 -3.06
N TYR A 83 4.42 -9.27 -3.54
CA TYR A 83 4.56 -10.71 -3.39
C TYR A 83 5.83 -11.22 -4.08
N GLY A 84 6.59 -12.06 -3.37
CA GLY A 84 7.85 -12.63 -3.86
C GLY A 84 9.07 -11.72 -3.68
N ILE A 85 8.92 -10.45 -3.29
CA ILE A 85 10.05 -9.60 -2.90
C ILE A 85 10.56 -10.07 -1.53
N GLN A 86 11.85 -10.34 -1.44
CA GLN A 86 12.48 -10.79 -0.20
C GLN A 86 13.12 -9.62 0.54
N GLN A 87 13.25 -9.74 1.87
CA GLN A 87 13.89 -8.73 2.70
C GLN A 87 15.31 -8.38 2.21
N LEU A 88 16.07 -9.40 1.78
CA LEU A 88 17.45 -9.26 1.30
C LEU A 88 17.54 -8.50 -0.04
N THR A 89 16.49 -8.55 -0.86
CA THR A 89 16.46 -7.89 -2.18
C THR A 89 15.72 -6.57 -2.15
N LEU A 90 14.88 -6.32 -1.14
CA LEU A 90 14.03 -5.13 -1.04
C LEU A 90 14.78 -3.81 -1.25
N ALA A 91 15.99 -3.67 -0.71
CA ALA A 91 16.81 -2.47 -0.85
C ALA A 91 17.32 -2.20 -2.28
N LYS A 92 17.28 -3.21 -3.16
CA LYS A 92 17.68 -3.13 -4.57
C LYS A 92 16.47 -2.97 -5.50
N GLU A 93 15.26 -3.05 -4.96
CA GLU A 93 14.05 -2.90 -5.74
C GLU A 93 13.80 -1.43 -6.05
N HIS A 94 13.39 -1.14 -7.29
CA HIS A 94 13.04 0.19 -7.74
C HIS A 94 11.53 0.30 -7.92
N PHE A 95 10.85 0.80 -6.90
CA PHE A 95 9.43 1.12 -6.95
C PHE A 95 9.10 2.24 -5.97
N GLU A 96 7.94 2.84 -6.16
CA GLU A 96 7.36 3.81 -5.25
C GLU A 96 6.00 3.32 -4.77
N ILE A 97 5.64 3.65 -3.53
CA ILE A 97 4.31 3.40 -2.99
C ILE A 97 3.69 4.74 -2.62
N ILE A 98 2.55 5.05 -3.22
CA ILE A 98 1.84 6.32 -3.07
C ILE A 98 0.53 6.05 -2.34
N ALA A 99 0.31 6.76 -1.23
CA ALA A 99 -0.97 6.82 -0.54
C ALA A 99 -1.71 8.10 -0.95
N ILE A 100 -2.92 7.96 -1.46
CA ILE A 100 -3.83 9.05 -1.84
C ILE A 100 -5.00 9.03 -0.87
N MET A 101 -5.38 10.19 -0.32
CA MET A 101 -6.48 10.37 0.64
C MET A 101 -7.41 11.48 0.18
#